data_AF-F4P711-F1
#
_entry.id   AF-F4P711-F1
#
_cell.length_a   1.000
_cell.length_b   1.000
_cell.length_c   1.000
_cell.angle_alpha   90.00
_cell.angle_beta   90.00
_cell.angle_gamma   90.00
#
_symmetry.space_group_name_H-M   'P 1'
#
loop_
_entity.id
_entity.type
_entity.pdbx_description
1 polymer ?
#
loop_
_entity_poly.entity_id
_entity_poly.type
_entity_poly.pdbx_seq_one_letter_code
_entity_poly.pdbx_strand_id
1 'polypeptide(L)'
;MPKRFLNVEYGTISTEINVTDFEDPSDVQDAIKAEQPTQTYLGPTSAAASTALLDFWTAFTNYPNPLEGNTVVQLPTDIFILGNHSIGSSIYIRPCYPKLFEKSLSIVQSADICHLIILGNPGIGKTYFGYFLLLHLARSGATVVYESGADQKRYLLTPNGVLEGGKDAFWKILDSSSKFYIVDGSAPVDVDAKTILVTSPRWEIWHRFSKGSCDIRYMPVWSKEELHSCRSMLFPTVPQELVESLYLKWGGIARYVLKYALVKEQQDFLVKALNISNIDSVVKSFGKYGENLDASSCLIHISVKDGFHSGPYQFASDYMVDEIYNRVYARDRDHLIRFVSVTREIGETGQLNRVLFEKHAHTVIAKGGSFKIRDLRTKLESTLQLPMDLTTLLFSNNSQVQNATNCYFRPISNTFESVDSFIKPNLLFQMTGAKDHPCKQTGLCDVLEILGNPSKPELYCVVPPDRFACFTHQSYHGTDGQVLSQNDTIASVEKLTRFVLTFEPSHQ
;
A
#
# COMPACT_ATOMS: atom_id res chain seq x y z
N MET A 1 67.11 28.76 -14.51
CA MET A 1 66.12 29.82 -14.23
C MET A 1 66.25 30.25 -12.76
N PRO A 2 65.93 31.50 -12.39
CA PRO A 2 65.85 31.88 -10.98
C PRO A 2 64.75 31.06 -10.29
N LYS A 3 65.03 30.55 -9.08
CA LYS A 3 64.04 29.79 -8.31
C LYS A 3 62.87 30.70 -7.92
N ARG A 4 61.64 30.22 -8.09
CA ARG A 4 60.40 30.93 -7.75
C ARG A 4 59.73 30.22 -6.60
N PHE A 5 59.34 30.97 -5.57
CA PHE A 5 58.69 30.44 -4.37
C PHE A 5 57.38 31.17 -4.13
N LEU A 6 56.37 30.42 -3.69
CA LEU A 6 55.07 30.93 -3.29
C LEU A 6 54.91 30.77 -1.79
N ASN A 7 54.77 31.88 -1.06
CA ASN A 7 54.45 31.86 0.36
C ASN A 7 52.93 31.76 0.51
N VAL A 8 52.48 30.67 1.12
CA VAL A 8 51.06 30.38 1.35
C VAL A 8 50.78 30.49 2.84
N GLU A 9 49.88 31.41 3.19
CA GLU A 9 49.37 31.58 4.55
C GLU A 9 47.92 31.08 4.62
N TYR A 10 47.65 30.17 5.56
CA TYR A 10 46.29 29.71 5.86
C TYR A 10 46.09 29.62 7.37
N GLY A 11 45.28 30.51 7.93
CA GLY A 11 45.13 30.64 9.38
C GLY A 11 46.44 31.10 10.04
N THR A 12 46.96 30.34 11.01
CA THR A 12 48.22 30.65 11.71
C THR A 12 49.44 29.92 11.15
N ILE A 13 49.30 29.22 10.01
CA ILE A 13 50.37 28.44 9.39
C ILE A 13 50.83 29.15 8.12
N SER A 14 52.14 29.37 8.00
CA SER A 14 52.81 29.85 6.78
C SER A 14 53.79 28.79 6.27
N THR A 15 53.75 28.50 4.97
CA THR A 15 54.68 27.59 4.30
C THR A 15 55.12 28.14 2.95
N GLU A 16 56.33 27.80 2.53
CA GLU A 16 56.93 28.27 1.28
C GLU A 16 57.07 27.13 0.28
N ILE A 17 56.37 27.23 -0.85
CA ILE A 17 56.32 26.18 -1.87
C ILE A 17 57.21 26.57 -3.04
N ASN A 18 58.16 25.71 -3.40
CA ASN A 18 59.00 25.90 -4.58
C ASN A 18 58.18 25.63 -5.84
N VAL A 19 57.96 26.66 -6.65
CA VAL A 19 57.15 26.59 -7.88
C VAL A 19 57.99 26.81 -9.14
N THR A 20 59.30 26.58 -9.07
CA THR A 20 60.23 26.90 -10.16
C THR A 20 59.91 26.18 -11.48
N ASP A 21 59.29 25.00 -11.40
CA ASP A 21 59.03 24.12 -12.56
C ASP A 21 57.57 24.18 -13.06
N PHE A 22 56.72 25.05 -12.49
CA PHE A 22 55.33 25.22 -12.96
C PHE A 22 55.23 26.35 -13.98
N GLU A 23 54.74 26.03 -15.17
CA GLU A 23 54.49 27.01 -16.24
C GLU A 23 53.06 27.60 -16.17
N ASP A 24 52.08 26.85 -15.65
CA ASP A 24 50.68 27.29 -15.47
C ASP A 24 50.32 27.46 -13.96
N PRO A 25 49.74 28.61 -13.56
CA PRO A 25 49.22 28.82 -12.20
C PRO A 25 48.16 27.80 -11.74
N SER A 26 47.44 27.10 -12.63
CA SER A 26 46.48 26.07 -12.22
C SER A 26 47.15 24.86 -11.56
N ASP A 27 48.33 24.49 -12.03
CA ASP A 27 49.07 23.30 -11.56
C ASP A 27 49.64 23.52 -10.15
N VAL A 28 49.82 24.78 -9.77
CA VAL A 28 50.20 25.20 -8.42
C VAL A 28 49.08 24.91 -7.41
N GLN A 29 47.79 24.98 -7.81
CA GLN A 29 46.68 24.62 -6.92
C GLN A 29 46.68 23.15 -6.53
N ASP A 30 47.10 22.26 -7.42
CA ASP A 30 47.12 20.83 -7.16
C ASP A 30 48.33 20.43 -6.32
N ALA A 31 49.46 21.12 -6.47
CA ALA A 31 50.61 21.00 -5.56
C ALA A 31 50.26 21.43 -4.12
N ILE A 32 49.49 22.52 -3.95
CA ILE A 32 49.02 22.98 -2.63
C ILE A 32 48.07 21.96 -1.98
N LYS A 33 47.26 21.22 -2.76
CA LYS A 33 46.36 20.17 -2.25
C LYS A 33 47.11 18.90 -1.84
N ALA A 34 48.25 18.59 -2.47
CA ALA A 34 49.01 17.37 -2.23
C ALA A 34 49.81 17.37 -0.92
N GLU A 35 50.23 18.55 -0.41
CA GLU A 35 50.99 18.67 0.84
C GLU A 35 50.12 18.86 2.10
N GLN A 36 48.79 18.91 1.99
CA GLN A 36 47.93 19.02 3.17
C GLN A 36 47.73 17.66 3.89
N PRO A 37 47.98 17.57 5.20
CA PRO A 37 47.65 16.38 5.97
C PRO A 37 46.13 16.23 6.11
N THR A 38 45.67 14.99 6.03
CA THR A 38 44.28 14.53 6.01
C THR A 38 43.43 15.07 7.18
N GLN A 39 42.86 16.27 7.04
CA GLN A 39 41.62 16.64 7.72
C GLN A 39 40.46 16.35 6.76
N THR A 40 39.47 15.60 7.25
CA THR A 40 38.17 15.40 6.60
C THR A 40 37.65 16.75 6.06
N TYR A 41 37.69 16.91 4.74
CA TYR A 41 37.27 18.13 4.05
C TYR A 41 35.76 18.31 4.22
N LEU A 42 35.34 19.07 5.23
CA LEU A 42 33.99 19.57 5.40
C LEU A 42 33.84 20.79 4.48
N GLY A 43 33.05 20.67 3.42
CA GLY A 43 32.79 21.79 2.51
C GLY A 43 32.08 22.96 3.21
N PRO A 44 32.00 24.15 2.57
CA PRO A 44 31.43 25.37 3.16
C PRO A 44 29.90 25.31 3.45
N THR A 45 29.26 24.15 3.26
CA THR A 45 27.82 23.93 3.42
C THR A 45 27.43 23.03 4.60
N SER A 46 28.38 22.63 5.45
CA SER A 46 28.12 21.85 6.67
C SER A 46 28.37 22.68 7.93
N ALA A 47 27.44 22.66 8.86
CA ALA A 47 27.60 23.28 10.18
C ALA A 47 27.74 22.20 11.27
N ALA A 48 28.40 22.56 12.38
CA ALA A 48 28.36 21.73 13.57
C ALA A 48 26.88 21.49 13.96
N ALA A 49 26.52 20.24 14.23
CA ALA A 49 25.16 19.88 14.58
C ALA A 49 24.69 20.57 15.86
N SER A 50 23.38 20.80 15.94
CA SER A 50 22.76 21.28 17.17
C SER A 50 22.93 20.25 18.30
N THR A 51 22.99 20.72 19.55
CA THR A 51 23.01 19.86 20.74
C THR A 51 21.83 18.87 20.72
N ALA A 52 20.65 19.32 20.27
CA ALA A 52 19.46 18.50 20.17
C ALA A 52 19.61 17.29 19.22
N LEU A 53 20.33 17.44 18.10
CA LEU A 53 20.59 16.33 17.18
C LEU A 53 21.56 15.31 17.81
N LEU A 54 22.56 15.79 18.55
CA LEU A 54 23.51 14.94 19.25
C LEU A 54 22.82 14.16 20.38
N ASP A 55 21.94 14.81 21.15
CA ASP A 55 21.16 14.19 22.23
C ASP A 55 20.25 13.09 21.68
N PHE A 56 19.58 13.35 20.55
CA PHE A 56 18.79 12.35 19.84
C PHE A 56 19.61 11.11 19.45
N TRP A 57 20.75 11.32 18.78
CA TRP A 57 21.57 10.22 18.30
C TRP A 57 22.19 9.43 19.46
N THR A 58 22.56 10.11 20.54
CA THR A 58 23.04 9.49 21.78
C THR A 58 21.95 8.64 22.44
N ALA A 59 20.71 9.13 22.48
CA ALA A 59 19.58 8.36 22.99
C ALA A 59 19.30 7.10 22.16
N PHE A 60 19.42 7.18 20.83
CA PHE A 60 19.30 6.01 19.95
C PHE A 60 20.42 5.00 20.15
N THR A 61 21.66 5.47 20.24
CA THR A 61 22.85 4.61 20.44
C THR A 61 22.74 3.82 21.75
N ASN A 62 22.24 4.46 22.80
CA ASN A 62 22.12 3.88 24.14
C ASN A 62 20.73 3.28 24.43
N TYR A 63 19.85 3.15 23.42
CA TYR A 63 18.50 2.66 23.65
C TYR A 63 18.52 1.18 24.10
N PRO A 64 18.07 0.86 25.34
CA PRO A 64 18.37 -0.42 25.97
C PRO A 64 17.38 -1.52 25.59
N ASN A 65 16.17 -1.16 25.18
CA ASN A 65 15.07 -2.11 25.08
C ASN A 65 15.10 -2.94 23.79
N PRO A 66 14.52 -4.15 23.81
CA PRO A 66 14.22 -4.91 22.60
C PRO A 66 13.33 -4.13 21.64
N LEU A 67 13.52 -4.37 20.33
CA LEU A 67 12.81 -3.68 19.26
C LEU A 67 11.74 -4.59 18.66
N GLU A 68 10.71 -4.88 19.45
CA GLU A 68 9.66 -5.83 19.12
C GLU A 68 8.41 -5.16 18.55
N GLY A 69 7.69 -5.87 17.68
CA GLY A 69 6.43 -5.38 17.13
C GLY A 69 5.36 -5.15 18.21
N ASN A 70 4.47 -4.17 17.98
CA ASN A 70 3.45 -3.71 18.92
C ASN A 70 4.00 -3.05 20.20
N THR A 71 5.22 -2.52 20.16
CA THR A 71 5.80 -1.76 21.27
C THR A 71 6.08 -0.31 20.86
N VAL A 72 6.45 0.54 21.83
CA VAL A 72 6.81 1.94 21.59
C VAL A 72 8.24 2.20 22.05
N VAL A 73 9.04 2.74 21.14
CA VAL A 73 10.29 3.41 21.49
C VAL A 73 9.93 4.80 21.99
N GLN A 74 10.18 5.06 23.27
CA GLN A 74 10.01 6.37 23.88
C GLN A 74 11.39 6.98 24.15
N LEU A 75 11.66 8.14 23.56
CA LEU A 75 12.84 8.93 23.88
C LEU A 75 12.69 9.62 25.24
N PRO A 76 13.81 9.93 25.93
CA PRO A 76 13.79 10.71 27.15
C PRO A 76 13.09 12.06 26.97
N THR A 77 12.66 12.65 28.10
CA THR A 77 12.05 13.97 28.14
C THR A 77 12.90 15.00 27.39
N ASP A 78 12.25 15.87 26.62
CA ASP A 78 12.85 16.93 25.80
C ASP A 78 13.81 16.47 24.68
N ILE A 79 13.93 15.17 24.45
CA ILE A 79 14.65 14.62 23.29
C ILE A 79 13.66 14.26 22.20
N PHE A 80 13.86 14.84 21.02
CA PHE A 80 12.99 14.66 19.87
C PHE A 80 13.73 13.99 18.72
N ILE A 81 12.99 13.28 17.87
CA ILE A 81 13.58 12.62 16.70
C ILE A 81 14.26 13.66 15.81
N LEU A 82 15.52 13.42 15.45
CA LEU A 82 16.39 14.36 14.71
C LEU A 82 16.55 15.74 15.39
N GLY A 83 16.27 15.86 16.69
CA GLY A 83 16.24 17.14 17.39
C GLY A 83 15.05 18.05 17.01
N ASN A 84 14.03 17.52 16.32
CA ASN A 84 12.90 18.29 15.82
C ASN A 84 11.61 17.98 16.60
N HIS A 85 11.15 18.94 17.40
CA HIS A 85 9.93 18.84 18.20
C HIS A 85 8.68 18.46 17.39
N SER A 86 8.58 18.88 16.12
CA SER A 86 7.40 18.60 15.28
C SER A 86 7.27 17.13 14.89
N ILE A 87 8.37 16.36 14.95
CA ILE A 87 8.36 14.92 14.65
C ILE A 87 7.89 14.12 15.88
N GLY A 88 8.18 14.63 17.07
CA GLY A 88 7.87 13.99 18.35
C GLY A 88 9.01 13.14 18.89
N SER A 89 8.74 12.46 20.00
CA SER A 89 9.72 11.71 20.80
C SER A 89 9.43 10.21 20.86
N SER A 90 8.46 9.71 20.10
CA SER A 90 7.98 8.33 20.19
C SER A 90 7.89 7.66 18.82
N ILE A 91 8.21 6.35 18.77
CA ILE A 91 8.06 5.51 17.57
C ILE A 91 7.29 4.26 17.96
N TYR A 92 6.10 4.07 17.38
CA TYR A 92 5.43 2.79 17.46
C TYR A 92 6.08 1.80 16.49
N ILE A 93 6.59 0.68 17.01
CA ILE A 93 7.15 -0.40 16.21
C ILE A 93 6.00 -1.24 15.67
N ARG A 94 5.68 -1.05 14.39
CA ARG A 94 4.66 -1.86 13.73
C ARG A 94 5.09 -3.33 13.69
N PRO A 95 4.17 -4.30 13.77
CA PRO A 95 4.48 -5.72 13.59
C PRO A 95 5.26 -6.06 12.32
N CYS A 96 5.06 -5.30 11.25
CA CYS A 96 5.82 -5.50 10.01
C CYS A 96 7.27 -4.97 10.06
N TYR A 97 7.63 -4.06 10.98
CA TYR A 97 8.94 -3.42 10.99
C TYR A 97 10.10 -4.38 11.24
N PRO A 98 10.09 -5.29 12.23
CA PRO A 98 11.20 -6.21 12.44
C PRO A 98 11.47 -7.09 11.21
N LYS A 99 10.42 -7.67 10.62
CA LYS A 99 10.53 -8.49 9.40
C LYS A 99 11.00 -7.69 8.19
N LEU A 100 10.50 -6.46 8.03
CA LEU A 100 10.92 -5.58 6.94
C LEU A 100 12.37 -5.12 7.12
N PHE A 101 12.82 -4.89 8.35
CA PHE A 101 14.21 -4.56 8.69
C PHE A 101 15.16 -5.70 8.32
N GLU A 102 14.87 -6.93 8.77
CA GLU A 102 15.66 -8.11 8.42
C GLU A 102 15.75 -8.28 6.90
N LYS A 103 14.61 -8.17 6.21
CA LYS A 103 14.58 -8.24 4.75
C LYS A 103 15.40 -7.12 4.11
N SER A 104 15.31 -5.90 4.64
CA SER A 104 16.04 -4.74 4.11
C SER A 104 17.55 -4.94 4.23
N LEU A 105 18.04 -5.36 5.39
CA LEU A 105 19.46 -5.65 5.58
C LEU A 105 19.94 -6.80 4.70
N SER A 106 19.17 -7.89 4.59
CA SER A 106 19.54 -9.02 3.74
C SER A 106 19.73 -8.62 2.27
N ILE A 107 18.99 -7.61 1.80
CA ILE A 107 19.08 -7.10 0.43
C ILE A 107 20.32 -6.20 0.30
N VAL A 108 20.43 -5.14 1.10
CA VAL A 108 21.51 -4.13 0.92
C VAL A 108 22.89 -4.59 1.40
N GLN A 109 22.97 -5.74 2.08
CA GLN A 109 24.23 -6.37 2.47
C GLN A 109 24.64 -7.50 1.52
N SER A 110 23.83 -7.81 0.49
CA SER A 110 24.20 -8.79 -0.53
C SER A 110 25.30 -8.25 -1.44
N ALA A 111 26.10 -9.15 -2.03
CA ALA A 111 27.21 -8.75 -2.90
C ALA A 111 26.76 -8.13 -4.24
N ASP A 112 25.56 -8.52 -4.71
CA ASP A 112 25.05 -8.15 -6.04
C ASP A 112 24.04 -6.99 -6.00
N ILE A 113 23.50 -6.62 -4.82
CA ILE A 113 22.48 -5.58 -4.65
C ILE A 113 22.89 -4.60 -3.56
N CYS A 114 23.10 -3.35 -3.94
CA CYS A 114 23.47 -2.26 -3.05
C CYS A 114 22.28 -1.33 -2.70
N HIS A 115 21.15 -1.47 -3.40
CA HIS A 115 20.05 -0.52 -3.33
C HIS A 115 18.70 -1.18 -3.08
N LEU A 116 17.89 -0.53 -2.24
CA LEU A 116 16.54 -0.97 -1.91
C LEU A 116 15.58 0.21 -1.94
N ILE A 117 14.43 0.03 -2.58
CA ILE A 117 13.31 0.95 -2.53
C ILE A 117 12.18 0.31 -1.73
N ILE A 118 11.67 1.03 -0.74
CA ILE A 118 10.49 0.67 0.05
C ILE A 118 9.37 1.64 -0.30
N LEU A 119 8.42 1.14 -1.09
CA LEU A 119 7.21 1.84 -1.51
C LEU A 119 6.04 1.56 -0.57
N GLY A 120 4.97 2.34 -0.72
CA GLY A 120 3.68 2.08 -0.06
C GLY A 120 2.83 3.33 0.04
N ASN A 121 1.56 3.17 0.41
CA ASN A 121 0.62 4.28 0.51
C ASN A 121 1.14 5.43 1.41
N PRO A 122 0.88 6.71 1.06
CA PRO A 122 1.21 7.84 1.93
C PRO A 122 0.59 7.67 3.33
N GLY A 123 1.33 7.99 4.39
CA GLY A 123 0.79 8.01 5.75
C GLY A 123 0.76 6.67 6.50
N ILE A 124 1.35 5.60 5.97
CA ILE A 124 1.42 4.27 6.63
C ILE A 124 2.65 4.07 7.54
N GLY A 125 3.52 5.08 7.70
CA GLY A 125 4.66 5.00 8.64
C GLY A 125 6.05 4.78 8.04
N LYS A 126 6.22 4.84 6.70
CA LYS A 126 7.53 4.69 6.03
C LYS A 126 8.66 5.56 6.61
N THR A 127 8.38 6.84 6.89
CA THR A 127 9.31 7.75 7.59
C THR A 127 9.73 7.23 8.97
N TYR A 128 8.78 6.72 9.75
CA TYR A 128 9.07 6.13 11.07
C TYR A 128 9.82 4.81 10.96
N PHE A 129 9.65 4.05 9.88
CA PHE A 129 10.53 2.93 9.57
C PHE A 129 11.95 3.40 9.21
N GLY A 130 12.11 4.54 8.53
CA GLY A 130 13.41 5.21 8.38
C GLY A 130 14.09 5.47 9.72
N TYR A 131 13.37 6.03 10.69
CA TYR A 131 13.90 6.22 12.06
C TYR A 131 14.17 4.90 12.79
N PHE A 132 13.36 3.88 12.56
CA PHE A 132 13.61 2.54 13.07
C PHE A 132 14.92 1.94 12.52
N LEU A 133 15.23 2.17 11.23
CA LEU A 133 16.53 1.83 10.64
C LEU A 133 17.66 2.59 11.33
N LEU A 134 17.50 3.90 11.53
CA LEU A 134 18.49 4.72 12.24
C LEU A 134 18.77 4.19 13.65
N LEU A 135 17.74 3.75 14.38
CA LEU A 135 17.87 3.18 15.72
C LEU A 135 18.71 1.90 15.72
N HIS A 136 18.45 0.97 14.80
CA HIS A 136 19.26 -0.24 14.65
C HIS A 136 20.71 0.08 14.26
N LEU A 137 20.90 1.01 13.33
CA LEU A 137 22.21 1.41 12.85
C LEU A 137 23.04 2.12 13.93
N ALA A 138 22.41 2.98 14.74
CA ALA A 138 23.03 3.62 15.90
C ALA A 138 23.56 2.58 16.90
N ARG A 139 22.72 1.61 17.28
CA ARG A 139 23.08 0.52 18.19
C ARG A 139 24.21 -0.37 17.66
N SER A 140 24.37 -0.45 16.35
CA SER A 140 25.46 -1.19 15.70
C SER A 140 26.76 -0.38 15.53
N GLY A 141 26.77 0.91 15.90
CA GLY A 141 27.90 1.80 15.68
C GLY A 141 28.15 2.13 14.21
N ALA A 142 27.14 2.03 13.35
CA ALA A 142 27.28 2.32 11.93
C ALA A 142 27.38 3.83 11.67
N THR A 143 28.03 4.18 10.56
CA THR A 143 27.98 5.54 10.00
C THR A 143 26.82 5.60 9.00
N VAL A 144 25.93 6.56 9.17
CA VAL A 144 24.73 6.71 8.34
C VAL A 144 24.59 8.15 7.88
N VAL A 145 24.22 8.35 6.62
CA VAL A 145 23.66 9.63 6.16
C VAL A 145 22.16 9.44 6.02
N TYR A 146 21.38 10.24 6.75
CA TYR A 146 19.93 10.32 6.59
C TYR A 146 19.58 11.56 5.76
N GLU A 147 18.87 11.38 4.66
CA GLU A 147 18.33 12.48 3.85
C GLU A 147 16.82 12.58 4.03
N SER A 148 16.35 13.76 4.41
CA SER A 148 14.92 14.04 4.50
C SER A 148 14.48 14.94 3.35
N GLY A 149 13.54 14.42 2.56
CA GLY A 149 12.84 15.17 1.52
C GLY A 149 11.88 16.21 2.10
N ALA A 150 11.52 16.15 3.39
CA ALA A 150 10.60 17.11 4.00
C ALA A 150 11.26 18.46 4.28
N ASP A 151 12.47 18.44 4.81
CA ASP A 151 13.26 19.64 5.16
C ASP A 151 14.43 19.89 4.20
N GLN A 152 14.63 19.02 3.21
CA GLN A 152 15.67 19.12 2.18
C GLN A 152 17.09 19.12 2.79
N LYS A 153 17.30 18.37 3.87
CA LYS A 153 18.57 18.28 4.60
C LYS A 153 19.17 16.88 4.58
N ARG A 154 20.48 16.82 4.82
CA ARG A 154 21.22 15.60 5.14
C ARG A 154 21.78 15.68 6.56
N TYR A 155 21.70 14.56 7.25
CA TYR A 155 22.21 14.37 8.59
C TYR A 155 23.27 13.27 8.54
N LEU A 156 24.53 13.62 8.82
CA LEU A 156 25.58 12.63 9.02
C LEU A 156 25.55 12.20 10.48
N LEU A 157 25.34 10.90 10.70
CA LEU A 157 25.18 10.29 12.01
C LEU A 157 26.28 9.24 12.19
N THR A 158 27.19 9.46 13.13
CA THR A 158 28.36 8.60 13.36
C THR A 158 28.51 8.27 14.83
N PRO A 159 29.29 7.24 15.21
CA PRO A 159 29.62 6.98 16.61
C PRO A 159 30.36 8.13 17.30
N ASN A 160 31.07 8.97 16.53
CA ASN A 160 31.97 10.00 17.04
C ASN A 160 31.37 11.41 16.97
N GLY A 161 30.13 11.54 16.49
CA GLY A 161 29.47 12.83 16.35
C GLY A 161 28.46 12.87 15.22
N VAL A 162 27.73 13.98 15.18
CA VAL A 162 26.67 14.25 14.22
C VAL A 162 26.95 15.58 13.50
N LEU A 163 26.57 15.68 12.22
CA LEU A 163 26.64 16.90 11.43
C LEU A 163 25.37 17.07 10.59
N GLU A 164 25.02 18.32 10.30
CA GLU A 164 23.90 18.68 9.43
C GLU A 164 24.43 19.45 8.21
N GLY A 165 23.83 19.20 7.05
CA GLY A 165 24.15 19.91 5.82
C GLY A 165 22.99 19.92 4.83
N GLY A 166 23.15 20.70 3.77
CA GLY A 166 22.19 20.71 2.65
C GLY A 166 22.21 19.42 1.83
N LYS A 167 21.39 19.37 0.77
CA LYS A 167 21.29 18.21 -0.13
C LYS A 167 22.59 17.80 -0.80
N ASP A 168 23.53 18.72 -1.00
CA ASP A 168 24.82 18.40 -1.62
C ASP A 168 25.89 18.04 -0.58
N ALA A 169 25.53 17.95 0.70
CA ALA A 169 26.48 17.59 1.76
C ALA A 169 26.77 16.08 1.78
N PHE A 170 27.95 15.73 2.31
CA PHE A 170 28.36 14.37 2.67
C PHE A 170 28.45 13.34 1.53
N TRP A 171 28.33 13.72 0.25
CA TRP A 171 28.41 12.77 -0.86
C TRP A 171 29.74 11.99 -0.88
N LYS A 172 30.88 12.63 -0.57
CA LYS A 172 32.18 11.95 -0.45
C LYS A 172 32.21 10.87 0.64
N ILE A 173 31.38 11.00 1.67
CA ILE A 173 31.25 9.98 2.73
C ILE A 173 30.44 8.79 2.21
N LEU A 174 29.52 9.03 1.27
CA LEU A 174 28.68 8.03 0.64
C LEU A 174 29.39 7.23 -0.45
N ASP A 175 30.56 7.68 -0.94
CA ASP A 175 31.44 6.92 -1.84
C ASP A 175 32.18 5.78 -1.11
N SER A 176 31.44 5.00 -0.31
CA SER A 176 31.94 3.85 0.42
C SER A 176 30.81 2.87 0.75
N SER A 177 30.95 1.63 0.27
CA SER A 177 30.02 0.52 0.50
C SER A 177 29.92 0.05 1.97
N SER A 178 30.82 0.51 2.85
CA SER A 178 30.72 0.26 4.29
C SER A 178 29.68 1.13 5.00
N LYS A 179 29.17 2.18 4.34
CA LYS A 179 28.28 3.20 4.92
C LYS A 179 26.83 2.97 4.51
N PHE A 180 25.91 3.52 5.29
CA PHE A 180 24.48 3.48 5.00
C PHE A 180 23.97 4.84 4.56
N TYR A 181 23.07 4.83 3.58
CA TYR A 181 22.36 6.00 3.09
C TYR A 181 20.87 5.74 3.16
N ILE A 182 20.17 6.43 4.07
CA ILE A 182 18.73 6.29 4.26
C ILE A 182 18.07 7.54 3.70
N VAL A 183 17.22 7.38 2.69
CA VAL A 183 16.60 8.50 1.97
C VAL A 183 15.10 8.45 2.18
N ASP A 184 14.50 9.53 2.69
CA ASP A 184 13.06 9.62 2.94
C ASP A 184 12.40 10.66 2.02
N GLY A 185 11.66 10.17 1.02
CA GLY A 185 10.81 11.02 0.19
C GLY A 185 11.56 11.96 -0.77
N SER A 186 12.86 11.76 -1.01
CA SER A 186 13.64 12.45 -2.03
C SER A 186 14.33 11.47 -2.98
N ALA A 187 14.74 11.96 -4.15
CA ALA A 187 15.47 11.14 -5.12
C ALA A 187 16.91 10.94 -4.61
N PRO A 188 17.37 9.68 -4.43
CA PRO A 188 18.74 9.42 -4.00
C PRO A 188 19.76 9.90 -5.04
N VAL A 189 20.94 10.30 -4.56
CA VAL A 189 22.13 10.42 -5.40
C VAL A 189 22.75 9.05 -5.67
N ASP A 190 23.43 8.93 -6.81
CA ASP A 190 24.14 7.71 -7.19
C ASP A 190 25.47 7.62 -6.44
N VAL A 191 25.60 6.62 -5.56
CA VAL A 191 26.70 6.48 -4.58
C VAL A 191 26.94 5.00 -4.25
N ASP A 192 28.14 4.66 -3.79
CA ASP A 192 28.52 3.28 -3.44
C ASP A 192 27.92 2.78 -2.12
N ALA A 193 27.38 3.68 -1.28
CA ALA A 193 26.78 3.34 0.00
C ALA A 193 25.56 2.41 -0.13
N LYS A 194 25.33 1.62 0.93
CA LYS A 194 24.14 0.78 1.08
C LYS A 194 22.92 1.68 1.21
N THR A 195 22.14 1.78 0.14
CA THR A 195 21.11 2.82 0.02
C THR A 195 19.71 2.23 0.18
N ILE A 196 18.95 2.77 1.13
CA ILE A 196 17.55 2.42 1.35
C ILE A 196 16.70 3.68 1.15
N LEU A 197 15.91 3.69 0.09
CA LEU A 197 14.93 4.73 -0.19
C LEU A 197 13.57 4.32 0.40
N VAL A 198 13.03 5.11 1.32
CA VAL A 198 11.63 5.01 1.75
C VAL A 198 10.82 6.13 1.08
N THR A 199 9.82 5.79 0.26
CA THR A 199 9.05 6.82 -0.46
C THR A 199 7.65 6.35 -0.83
N SER A 200 6.74 7.30 -0.99
CA SER A 200 5.43 7.01 -1.61
C SER A 200 5.65 6.65 -3.10
N PRO A 201 4.71 5.97 -3.77
CA PRO A 201 4.87 5.57 -5.17
C PRO A 201 4.76 6.77 -6.13
N ARG A 202 5.68 7.74 -6.00
CA ARG A 202 5.87 8.90 -6.89
C ARG A 202 7.04 8.58 -7.81
N TRP A 203 6.73 8.25 -9.06
CA TRP A 203 7.69 7.73 -10.05
C TRP A 203 8.91 8.60 -10.24
N GLU A 204 8.71 9.92 -10.21
CA GLU A 204 9.75 10.92 -10.39
C GLU A 204 10.87 10.76 -9.35
N ILE A 205 10.54 10.21 -8.18
CA ILE A 205 11.48 10.01 -7.07
C ILE A 205 12.30 8.73 -7.26
N TRP A 206 11.66 7.61 -7.60
CA TRP A 206 12.30 6.28 -7.48
C TRP A 206 12.65 5.63 -8.82
N HIS A 207 11.99 5.99 -9.93
CA HIS A 207 12.15 5.26 -11.20
C HIS A 207 13.56 5.32 -11.78
N ARG A 208 14.24 6.46 -11.65
CA ARG A 208 15.64 6.55 -12.12
C ARG A 208 16.54 5.66 -11.26
N PHE A 209 16.33 5.69 -9.95
CA PHE A 209 17.09 4.90 -8.99
C PHE A 209 16.87 3.39 -9.17
N SER A 210 15.68 2.95 -9.56
CA SER A 210 15.38 1.53 -9.80
C SER A 210 16.05 0.94 -11.05
N LYS A 211 16.73 1.73 -11.88
CA LYS A 211 17.40 1.23 -13.11
C LYS A 211 18.74 0.55 -12.84
N GLY A 212 19.33 0.79 -11.67
CA GLY A 212 20.57 0.13 -11.23
C GLY A 212 20.31 -1.22 -10.54
N SER A 213 21.32 -1.74 -9.83
CA SER A 213 21.19 -2.93 -8.98
C SER A 213 20.33 -2.63 -7.75
N CYS A 214 19.02 -2.63 -7.95
CA CYS A 214 18.03 -2.19 -6.98
C CYS A 214 16.90 -3.21 -6.84
N ASP A 215 16.51 -3.47 -5.60
CA ASP A 215 15.32 -4.24 -5.30
C ASP A 215 14.16 -3.33 -4.85
N ILE A 216 12.91 -3.76 -5.05
CA ILE A 216 11.72 -3.01 -4.66
C ILE A 216 10.87 -3.85 -3.71
N ARG A 217 10.52 -3.26 -2.56
CA ARG A 217 9.63 -3.82 -1.55
C ARG A 217 8.53 -2.84 -1.19
N TYR A 218 7.45 -3.36 -0.63
CA TYR A 218 6.24 -2.60 -0.30
C TYR A 218 5.89 -2.75 1.17
N MET A 219 5.71 -1.64 1.87
CA MET A 219 5.21 -1.64 3.24
C MET A 219 3.68 -1.79 3.24
N PRO A 220 3.11 -2.73 4.02
CA PRO A 220 1.67 -2.92 4.09
C PRO A 220 0.99 -1.75 4.82
N VAL A 221 -0.29 -1.52 4.49
CA VAL A 221 -1.20 -0.70 5.30
C VAL A 221 -1.38 -1.32 6.70
N TRP A 222 -1.91 -0.56 7.64
CA TRP A 222 -2.11 -1.03 9.01
C TRP A 222 -3.33 -1.94 9.10
N SER A 223 -3.24 -2.99 9.93
CA SER A 223 -4.43 -3.76 10.32
C SER A 223 -5.25 -2.99 11.36
N LYS A 224 -6.52 -3.39 11.55
CA LYS A 224 -7.39 -2.79 12.57
C LYS A 224 -6.79 -2.98 13.97
N GLU A 225 -6.24 -4.16 14.24
CA GLU A 225 -5.60 -4.53 15.51
C GLU A 225 -4.35 -3.68 15.77
N GLU A 226 -3.50 -3.49 14.76
CA GLU A 226 -2.32 -2.62 14.85
C GLU A 226 -2.71 -1.17 15.18
N LEU A 227 -3.77 -0.66 14.54
CA LEU A 227 -4.25 0.70 14.78
C LEU A 227 -4.76 0.87 16.22
N HIS A 228 -5.53 -0.09 16.75
CA HIS A 228 -6.00 -0.03 18.13
C HIS A 228 -4.86 -0.12 19.14
N SER A 229 -3.86 -0.98 18.88
CA SER A 229 -2.65 -1.09 19.69
C SER A 229 -1.87 0.22 19.74
N CYS A 230 -1.62 0.85 18.60
CA CYS A 230 -0.95 2.15 18.56
C CYS A 230 -1.80 3.26 19.19
N ARG A 231 -3.12 3.25 18.98
CA ARG A 231 -4.05 4.23 19.57
C ARG A 231 -4.00 4.23 21.08
N SER A 232 -4.01 3.07 21.72
CA SER A 232 -3.99 2.99 23.18
C SER A 232 -2.70 3.54 23.80
N MET A 233 -1.57 3.45 23.07
CA MET A 233 -0.26 3.89 23.56
C MET A 233 0.09 5.33 23.19
N LEU A 234 -0.18 5.75 21.95
CA LEU A 234 0.29 7.04 21.42
C LEU A 234 -0.82 8.05 21.13
N PHE A 235 -2.06 7.60 20.98
CA PHE A 235 -3.20 8.47 20.66
C PHE A 235 -4.38 8.22 21.62
N PRO A 236 -4.15 8.26 22.96
CA PRO A 236 -5.18 7.87 23.93
C PRO A 236 -6.44 8.73 23.86
N THR A 237 -6.31 9.98 23.37
CA THR A 237 -7.39 10.94 23.17
C THR A 237 -8.31 10.63 21.98
N VAL A 238 -7.87 9.79 21.04
CA VAL A 238 -8.70 9.38 19.91
C VAL A 238 -9.65 8.26 20.36
N PRO A 239 -10.99 8.47 20.30
CA PRO A 239 -11.96 7.46 20.71
C PRO A 239 -11.86 6.19 19.87
N GLN A 240 -12.07 5.03 20.50
CA GLN A 240 -12.03 3.73 19.80
C GLN A 240 -13.04 3.67 18.65
N GLU A 241 -14.29 4.07 18.89
CA GLU A 241 -15.34 4.06 17.86
C GLU A 241 -15.00 4.96 16.67
N LEU A 242 -14.31 6.08 16.92
CA LEU A 242 -13.85 6.96 15.86
C LEU A 242 -12.81 6.25 14.98
N VAL A 243 -11.85 5.53 15.57
CA VAL A 243 -10.88 4.70 14.83
C VAL A 243 -11.60 3.71 13.91
N GLU A 244 -12.64 3.04 14.41
CA GLU A 244 -13.40 2.07 13.62
C GLU A 244 -14.10 2.74 12.42
N SER A 245 -14.76 3.87 12.66
CA SER A 245 -15.43 4.64 11.61
C SER A 245 -14.44 5.20 10.57
N LEU A 246 -13.26 5.62 10.99
CA LEU A 246 -12.22 6.15 10.11
C LEU A 246 -11.50 5.04 9.35
N TYR A 247 -11.33 3.86 9.94
CA TYR A 247 -10.81 2.70 9.24
C TYR A 247 -11.73 2.29 8.09
N LEU A 248 -13.05 2.37 8.26
CA LEU A 248 -13.98 2.15 7.14
C LEU A 248 -13.82 3.20 6.03
N LYS A 249 -13.40 4.42 6.35
CA LYS A 249 -13.25 5.50 5.36
C LYS A 249 -11.89 5.50 4.66
N TRP A 250 -10.84 5.28 5.43
CA TRP A 250 -9.44 5.45 5.02
C TRP A 250 -8.66 4.14 4.97
N GLY A 251 -9.28 3.01 5.29
CA GLY A 251 -8.62 1.73 5.54
C GLY A 251 -7.47 1.87 6.55
N GLY A 252 -6.37 1.16 6.30
CA GLY A 252 -5.18 1.13 7.17
C GLY A 252 -4.23 2.32 7.09
N ILE A 253 -4.69 3.53 6.71
CA ILE A 253 -3.83 4.71 6.61
C ILE A 253 -3.78 5.45 7.96
N ALA A 254 -2.83 5.07 8.82
CA ALA A 254 -2.69 5.56 10.19
C ALA A 254 -2.64 7.10 10.33
N ARG A 255 -2.11 7.82 9.33
CA ARG A 255 -2.14 9.29 9.31
C ARG A 255 -3.55 9.86 9.48
N TYR A 256 -4.53 9.32 8.75
CA TYR A 256 -5.91 9.83 8.80
C TYR A 256 -6.74 9.17 9.90
N VAL A 257 -6.43 7.92 10.24
CA VAL A 257 -7.15 7.16 11.28
C VAL A 257 -6.73 7.55 12.70
N LEU A 258 -5.47 7.96 12.91
CA LEU A 258 -4.94 8.31 14.23
C LEU A 258 -4.51 9.78 14.30
N LYS A 259 -3.44 10.16 13.58
CA LYS A 259 -2.82 11.49 13.72
C LYS A 259 -3.78 12.64 13.41
N TYR A 260 -4.62 12.48 12.40
CA TYR A 260 -5.60 13.48 11.98
C TYR A 260 -7.05 13.09 12.29
N ALA A 261 -7.25 12.11 13.18
CA ALA A 261 -8.60 11.61 13.51
C ALA A 261 -9.55 12.74 13.94
N LEU A 262 -9.05 13.69 14.72
CA LEU A 262 -9.80 14.80 15.29
C LEU A 262 -9.65 16.11 14.48
N VAL A 263 -9.03 16.08 13.29
CA VAL A 263 -8.77 17.26 12.46
C VAL A 263 -9.72 17.27 11.27
N LYS A 264 -10.80 18.03 11.36
CA LYS A 264 -11.90 18.03 10.37
C LYS A 264 -11.41 18.33 8.95
N GLU A 265 -10.55 19.32 8.77
CA GLU A 265 -10.05 19.75 7.46
C GLU A 265 -9.26 18.64 6.75
N GLN A 266 -8.58 17.80 7.52
CA GLN A 266 -7.87 16.63 7.00
C GLN A 266 -8.85 15.51 6.64
N GLN A 267 -9.93 15.36 7.40
CA GLN A 267 -10.99 14.40 7.09
C GLN A 267 -11.75 14.78 5.80
N ASP A 268 -11.93 16.08 5.54
CA ASP A 268 -12.59 16.60 4.33
C ASP A 268 -11.80 16.30 3.03
N PHE A 269 -10.52 15.92 3.15
CA PHE A 269 -9.72 15.54 1.99
C PHE A 269 -10.29 14.32 1.27
N LEU A 270 -10.88 13.36 1.98
CA LEU A 270 -11.54 12.20 1.37
C LEU A 270 -12.76 12.63 0.53
N VAL A 271 -13.55 13.58 1.04
CA VAL A 271 -14.72 14.10 0.33
C VAL A 271 -14.28 14.82 -0.95
N LYS A 272 -13.20 15.59 -0.88
CA LYS A 272 -12.60 16.23 -2.07
C LYS A 272 -12.12 15.19 -3.08
N ALA A 273 -11.43 14.15 -2.64
CA ALA A 273 -10.97 13.05 -3.49
C ALA A 273 -12.13 12.33 -4.19
N LEU A 274 -13.21 12.03 -3.45
CA LEU A 274 -14.44 11.42 -3.95
C LEU A 274 -15.21 12.33 -4.93
N ASN A 275 -15.08 13.65 -4.82
CA ASN A 275 -15.75 14.59 -5.70
C ASN A 275 -15.04 14.76 -7.04
N ILE A 276 -13.71 14.68 -7.04
CA ILE A 276 -12.86 14.82 -8.24
C ILE A 276 -12.84 13.52 -9.04
N SER A 277 -13.07 12.37 -8.40
CA SER A 277 -13.02 11.08 -9.04
C SER A 277 -14.22 10.82 -9.96
N ASN A 278 -13.96 10.68 -11.26
CA ASN A 278 -14.79 9.87 -12.16
C ASN A 278 -14.14 8.48 -12.33
N ILE A 279 -14.85 7.50 -12.91
CA ILE A 279 -14.29 6.15 -13.04
C ILE A 279 -12.98 6.15 -13.84
N ASP A 280 -12.86 7.04 -14.82
CA ASP A 280 -11.62 7.25 -15.56
C ASP A 280 -10.49 7.84 -14.72
N SER A 281 -10.76 8.63 -13.69
CA SER A 281 -9.76 9.22 -12.80
C SER A 281 -9.39 8.23 -11.72
N VAL A 282 -10.35 7.49 -11.18
CA VAL A 282 -10.10 6.29 -10.37
C VAL A 282 -9.20 5.34 -11.18
N VAL A 283 -9.55 5.11 -12.45
CA VAL A 283 -8.88 4.18 -13.35
C VAL A 283 -7.52 4.64 -13.87
N LYS A 284 -7.40 5.91 -14.28
CA LYS A 284 -6.14 6.52 -14.75
C LYS A 284 -5.18 6.81 -13.61
N SER A 285 -5.67 6.92 -12.38
CA SER A 285 -4.80 6.90 -11.19
C SER A 285 -4.16 5.53 -10.98
N PHE A 286 -4.66 4.46 -11.63
CA PHE A 286 -4.01 3.16 -11.64
C PHE A 286 -2.85 3.18 -12.64
N GLY A 287 -1.65 2.90 -12.15
CA GLY A 287 -0.44 2.76 -12.95
C GLY A 287 0.14 4.05 -13.54
N LYS A 288 -0.52 5.22 -13.42
CA LYS A 288 0.10 6.50 -13.76
C LYS A 288 0.52 7.27 -12.54
N TYR A 289 1.82 7.53 -12.52
CA TYR A 289 2.51 8.30 -11.54
C TYR A 289 2.48 9.78 -11.96
N GLY A 290 1.98 10.65 -11.08
CA GLY A 290 1.86 12.09 -11.32
C GLY A 290 1.13 12.82 -10.19
N GLU A 291 1.01 14.14 -10.30
CA GLU A 291 0.65 15.08 -9.22
C GLU A 291 -0.71 14.84 -8.52
N ASN A 292 -1.62 14.04 -9.11
CA ASN A 292 -2.92 13.68 -8.51
C ASN A 292 -2.90 12.43 -7.60
N LEU A 293 -1.72 11.86 -7.33
CA LEU A 293 -1.53 10.68 -6.46
C LEU A 293 -2.12 10.84 -5.04
N ASP A 294 -2.15 12.05 -4.50
CA ASP A 294 -2.59 12.26 -3.12
C ASP A 294 -4.07 11.92 -2.94
N ALA A 295 -4.95 12.26 -3.89
CA ALA A 295 -6.39 11.96 -3.81
C ALA A 295 -6.71 10.47 -4.08
N SER A 296 -6.03 9.83 -5.04
CA SER A 296 -6.27 8.43 -5.38
C SER A 296 -5.73 7.45 -4.35
N SER A 297 -4.62 7.80 -3.69
CA SER A 297 -4.02 6.99 -2.62
C SER A 297 -4.89 6.85 -1.37
N CYS A 298 -5.91 7.69 -1.23
CA CYS A 298 -6.94 7.62 -0.19
C CYS A 298 -8.08 6.65 -0.53
N LEU A 299 -8.28 6.36 -1.82
CA LEU A 299 -9.38 5.54 -2.32
C LEU A 299 -8.93 4.10 -2.57
N ILE A 300 -7.68 3.89 -2.99
CA ILE A 300 -7.11 2.59 -3.32
C ILE A 300 -5.75 2.39 -2.65
N HIS A 301 -5.55 1.19 -2.14
CA HIS A 301 -4.35 0.71 -1.50
C HIS A 301 -3.61 -0.33 -2.33
N ILE A 302 -2.29 -0.36 -2.20
CA ILE A 302 -1.46 -1.42 -2.75
C ILE A 302 -1.50 -2.58 -1.75
N SER A 303 -1.98 -3.75 -2.16
CA SER A 303 -1.85 -4.94 -1.33
C SER A 303 -0.40 -5.42 -1.33
N VAL A 304 0.02 -6.11 -0.27
CA VAL A 304 1.39 -6.59 -0.10
C VAL A 304 1.37 -8.09 0.06
N LYS A 305 2.14 -8.79 -0.77
CA LYS A 305 2.34 -10.24 -0.73
C LYS A 305 3.49 -10.61 0.20
N ASP A 306 3.66 -11.91 0.44
CA ASP A 306 4.79 -12.45 1.20
C ASP A 306 6.13 -11.92 0.69
N GLY A 307 7.05 -11.72 1.64
CA GLY A 307 8.35 -11.14 1.35
C GLY A 307 8.32 -9.65 0.96
N PHE A 308 7.19 -8.97 1.18
CA PHE A 308 6.98 -7.55 0.88
C PHE A 308 6.97 -7.20 -0.62
N HIS A 309 6.47 -8.10 -1.46
CA HIS A 309 6.28 -7.83 -2.90
C HIS A 309 4.94 -7.12 -3.14
N SER A 310 4.85 -6.37 -4.25
CA SER A 310 3.58 -5.76 -4.65
C SER A 310 2.52 -6.83 -4.95
N GLY A 311 1.36 -6.65 -4.36
CA GLY A 311 0.13 -7.28 -4.78
C GLY A 311 -0.71 -6.36 -5.67
N PRO A 312 -1.89 -6.84 -6.09
CA PRO A 312 -2.86 -6.03 -6.82
C PRO A 312 -3.35 -4.82 -6.00
N TYR A 313 -3.86 -3.82 -6.70
CA TYR A 313 -4.54 -2.68 -6.08
C TYR A 313 -5.93 -3.07 -5.57
N GLN A 314 -6.32 -2.52 -4.42
CA GLN A 314 -7.57 -2.81 -3.73
C GLN A 314 -8.21 -1.52 -3.23
N PHE A 315 -9.54 -1.42 -3.26
CA PHE A 315 -10.23 -0.30 -2.60
C PHE A 315 -9.89 -0.28 -1.10
N ALA A 316 -9.87 0.91 -0.51
CA ALA A 316 -9.51 1.05 0.90
C ALA A 316 -10.44 0.28 1.86
N SER A 317 -11.71 0.09 1.46
CA SER A 317 -12.74 -0.67 2.18
C SER A 317 -13.97 -0.92 1.29
N ASP A 318 -14.89 -1.78 1.74
CA ASP A 318 -16.20 -1.97 1.10
C ASP A 318 -17.07 -0.69 1.13
N TYR A 319 -16.95 0.10 2.20
CA TYR A 319 -17.60 1.41 2.26
C TYR A 319 -17.11 2.33 1.13
N MET A 320 -15.81 2.30 0.80
CA MET A 320 -15.28 3.05 -0.34
C MET A 320 -15.74 2.51 -1.69
N VAL A 321 -15.92 1.20 -1.82
CA VAL A 321 -16.55 0.61 -3.03
C VAL A 321 -17.95 1.19 -3.21
N ASP A 322 -18.77 1.18 -2.16
CA ASP A 322 -20.13 1.70 -2.20
C ASP A 322 -20.17 3.19 -2.54
N GLU A 323 -19.32 3.99 -1.90
CA GLU A 323 -19.29 5.43 -2.11
C GLU A 323 -18.80 5.85 -3.50
N ILE A 324 -17.83 5.14 -4.05
CA ILE A 324 -17.37 5.39 -5.42
C ILE A 324 -18.44 4.92 -6.40
N TYR A 325 -18.95 3.69 -6.22
CA TYR A 325 -19.97 3.13 -7.11
C TYR A 325 -21.20 4.04 -7.18
N ASN A 326 -21.78 4.44 -6.04
CA ASN A 326 -22.99 5.24 -5.99
C ASN A 326 -22.80 6.62 -6.66
N ARG A 327 -21.67 7.28 -6.41
CA ARG A 327 -21.36 8.59 -7.03
C ARG A 327 -21.17 8.48 -8.52
N VAL A 328 -20.38 7.50 -8.97
CA VAL A 328 -20.14 7.30 -10.40
C VAL A 328 -21.43 6.87 -11.10
N TYR A 329 -22.20 5.96 -10.51
CA TYR A 329 -23.48 5.52 -11.05
C TYR A 329 -24.48 6.68 -11.22
N ALA A 330 -24.52 7.61 -10.27
CA ALA A 330 -25.39 8.78 -10.35
C ALA A 330 -24.93 9.84 -11.37
N ARG A 331 -23.63 9.97 -11.61
CA ARG A 331 -23.05 11.01 -12.49
C ARG A 331 -22.82 10.54 -13.93
N ASP A 332 -22.37 9.30 -14.11
CA ASP A 332 -21.87 8.74 -15.36
C ASP A 332 -22.13 7.22 -15.41
N ARG A 333 -23.41 6.87 -15.46
CA ARG A 333 -23.90 5.48 -15.44
C ARG A 333 -23.37 4.67 -16.61
N ASP A 334 -23.40 5.21 -17.81
CA ASP A 334 -23.05 4.46 -19.03
C ASP A 334 -21.57 4.10 -19.05
N HIS A 335 -20.70 5.01 -18.60
CA HIS A 335 -19.28 4.71 -18.53
C HIS A 335 -18.95 3.70 -17.43
N LEU A 336 -19.65 3.73 -16.30
CA LEU A 336 -19.55 2.69 -15.27
C LEU A 336 -19.97 1.32 -15.80
N ILE A 337 -21.12 1.24 -16.48
CA ILE A 337 -21.61 0.00 -17.10
C ILE A 337 -20.56 -0.51 -18.09
N ARG A 338 -20.05 0.35 -18.98
CA ARG A 338 -19.01 -0.02 -19.95
C ARG A 338 -17.75 -0.53 -19.26
N PHE A 339 -17.34 0.09 -18.15
CA PHE A 339 -16.16 -0.33 -17.40
C PHE A 339 -16.34 -1.72 -16.81
N VAL A 340 -17.45 -1.98 -16.11
CA VAL A 340 -17.71 -3.28 -15.45
C VAL A 340 -18.14 -4.38 -16.44
N SER A 341 -18.46 -4.03 -17.68
CA SER A 341 -18.93 -4.97 -18.70
C SER A 341 -17.82 -5.78 -19.38
N VAL A 342 -16.55 -5.44 -19.15
CA VAL A 342 -15.40 -6.10 -19.77
C VAL A 342 -14.51 -6.70 -18.70
N THR A 343 -14.26 -8.00 -18.81
CA THR A 343 -13.37 -8.71 -17.91
C THR A 343 -11.93 -8.30 -18.17
N ARG A 344 -11.23 -7.84 -17.11
CA ARG A 344 -9.81 -7.52 -17.15
C ARG A 344 -9.03 -8.56 -16.37
N GLU A 345 -8.62 -9.63 -17.04
CA GLU A 345 -7.87 -10.74 -16.41
C GLU A 345 -6.41 -10.38 -16.09
N ILE A 346 -5.84 -9.41 -16.81
CA ILE A 346 -4.42 -9.04 -16.71
C ILE A 346 -4.29 -7.55 -16.39
N GLY A 347 -3.45 -7.24 -15.40
CA GLY A 347 -3.06 -5.87 -15.04
C GLY A 347 -3.66 -5.36 -13.73
N GLU A 348 -3.14 -4.21 -13.29
CA GLU A 348 -3.41 -3.58 -11.99
C GLU A 348 -4.89 -3.27 -11.72
N THR A 349 -5.70 -3.15 -12.78
CA THR A 349 -7.12 -2.77 -12.70
C THR A 349 -8.09 -3.95 -12.63
N GLY A 350 -7.60 -5.19 -12.80
CA GLY A 350 -8.44 -6.39 -12.88
C GLY A 350 -9.21 -6.66 -11.59
N GLN A 351 -8.53 -6.59 -10.43
CA GLN A 351 -9.19 -6.81 -9.14
C GLN A 351 -10.26 -5.74 -8.85
N LEU A 352 -9.95 -4.48 -9.13
CA LEU A 352 -10.87 -3.36 -8.88
C LEU A 352 -12.10 -3.42 -9.78
N ASN A 353 -11.90 -3.79 -11.05
CA ASN A 353 -12.99 -4.05 -11.98
C ASN A 353 -13.91 -5.17 -11.49
N ARG A 354 -13.35 -6.27 -11.00
CA ARG A 354 -14.12 -7.37 -10.41
C ARG A 354 -14.97 -6.90 -9.23
N VAL A 355 -14.40 -6.12 -8.30
CA VAL A 355 -15.12 -5.60 -7.13
C VAL A 355 -16.25 -4.65 -7.52
N LEU A 356 -16.01 -3.74 -8.47
CA LEU A 356 -17.07 -2.84 -8.97
C LEU A 356 -18.14 -3.60 -9.77
N PHE A 357 -17.77 -4.64 -10.52
CA PHE A 357 -18.71 -5.51 -11.21
C PHE A 357 -19.61 -6.25 -10.21
N GLU A 358 -19.04 -6.83 -9.17
CA GLU A 358 -19.82 -7.52 -8.13
C GLU A 358 -20.80 -6.55 -7.44
N LYS A 359 -20.33 -5.35 -7.08
CA LYS A 359 -21.21 -4.29 -6.55
C LYS A 359 -22.33 -3.91 -7.52
N HIS A 360 -22.01 -3.79 -8.81
CA HIS A 360 -23.00 -3.52 -9.84
C HIS A 360 -24.04 -4.63 -9.92
N ALA A 361 -23.59 -5.89 -9.96
CA ALA A 361 -24.44 -7.06 -10.02
C ALA A 361 -25.43 -7.11 -8.85
N HIS A 362 -24.95 -6.96 -7.61
CA HIS A 362 -25.81 -6.88 -6.44
C HIS A 362 -26.85 -5.77 -6.56
N THR A 363 -26.44 -4.59 -7.05
CA THR A 363 -27.32 -3.42 -7.18
C THR A 363 -28.44 -3.67 -8.22
N VAL A 364 -28.10 -4.24 -9.38
CA VAL A 364 -29.07 -4.48 -10.45
C VAL A 364 -29.99 -5.65 -10.11
N ILE A 365 -29.47 -6.73 -9.52
CA ILE A 365 -30.28 -7.88 -9.10
C ILE A 365 -31.31 -7.48 -8.03
N ALA A 366 -30.89 -6.70 -7.03
CA ALA A 366 -31.81 -6.21 -5.99
C ALA A 366 -32.89 -5.28 -6.58
N LYS A 367 -32.54 -4.48 -7.60
CA LYS A 367 -33.53 -3.65 -8.31
C LYS A 367 -34.55 -4.49 -9.08
N GLY A 368 -34.18 -5.68 -9.52
CA GLY A 368 -35.06 -6.60 -10.25
C GLY A 368 -35.24 -6.25 -11.73
N GLY A 369 -36.23 -6.88 -12.35
CA GLY A 369 -36.52 -6.74 -13.78
C GLY A 369 -36.16 -8.00 -14.59
N SER A 370 -35.91 -7.80 -15.88
CA SER A 370 -35.63 -8.89 -16.83
C SER A 370 -34.13 -9.07 -17.06
N PHE A 371 -33.66 -10.31 -17.00
CA PHE A 371 -32.25 -10.66 -17.18
C PHE A 371 -32.10 -11.74 -18.24
N LYS A 372 -31.11 -11.58 -19.12
CA LYS A 372 -30.77 -12.61 -20.09
C LYS A 372 -30.04 -13.75 -19.40
N ILE A 373 -30.55 -14.96 -19.59
CA ILE A 373 -29.96 -16.18 -19.03
C ILE A 373 -29.72 -17.24 -20.12
N ARG A 374 -28.78 -18.14 -19.86
CA ARG A 374 -28.53 -19.31 -20.69
C ARG A 374 -28.30 -20.52 -19.81
N ASP A 375 -29.05 -21.59 -20.06
CA ASP A 375 -28.89 -22.87 -19.35
C ASP A 375 -27.50 -23.45 -19.67
N LEU A 376 -26.73 -23.78 -18.64
CA LEU A 376 -25.36 -24.25 -18.81
C LEU A 376 -25.26 -25.68 -19.33
N ARG A 377 -26.33 -26.47 -19.22
CA ARG A 377 -26.47 -27.83 -19.76
C ARG A 377 -27.08 -27.81 -21.16
N THR A 378 -28.26 -27.21 -21.33
CA THR A 378 -29.00 -27.26 -22.61
C THR A 378 -28.55 -26.18 -23.61
N LYS A 379 -27.82 -25.16 -23.15
CA LYS A 379 -27.36 -23.99 -23.93
C LYS A 379 -28.49 -23.12 -24.48
N LEU A 380 -29.74 -23.37 -24.09
CA LEU A 380 -30.88 -22.55 -24.49
C LEU A 380 -30.86 -21.21 -23.74
N GLU A 381 -31.07 -20.13 -24.48
CA GLU A 381 -31.23 -18.78 -23.94
C GLU A 381 -32.70 -18.51 -23.59
N SER A 382 -32.92 -17.80 -22.49
CA SER A 382 -34.24 -17.37 -22.04
C SER A 382 -34.10 -16.12 -21.15
N THR A 383 -35.19 -15.71 -20.51
CA THR A 383 -35.23 -14.53 -19.64
C THR A 383 -35.63 -14.91 -18.23
N LEU A 384 -34.83 -14.51 -17.24
CA LEU A 384 -35.21 -14.53 -15.83
C LEU A 384 -35.95 -13.25 -15.48
N GLN A 385 -37.11 -13.37 -14.84
CA GLN A 385 -37.85 -12.24 -14.29
C GLN A 385 -37.68 -12.20 -12.77
N LEU A 386 -37.10 -11.12 -12.25
CA LEU A 386 -36.96 -10.89 -10.83
C LEU A 386 -37.95 -9.83 -10.33
N PRO A 387 -38.48 -9.95 -9.10
CA PRO A 387 -39.31 -8.91 -8.49
C PRO A 387 -38.58 -7.56 -8.45
N MET A 388 -39.31 -6.49 -8.71
CA MET A 388 -38.77 -5.13 -8.65
C MET A 388 -38.53 -4.70 -7.21
N ASP A 389 -37.46 -3.91 -7.01
CA ASP A 389 -37.16 -3.16 -5.78
C ASP A 389 -37.13 -4.02 -4.50
N LEU A 390 -36.37 -5.13 -4.54
CA LEU A 390 -36.13 -5.97 -3.36
C LEU A 390 -35.28 -5.23 -2.32
N THR A 391 -35.68 -5.34 -1.06
CA THR A 391 -34.86 -4.85 0.06
C THR A 391 -33.61 -5.71 0.20
N THR A 392 -32.43 -5.11 0.11
CA THR A 392 -31.18 -5.83 0.40
C THR A 392 -31.03 -6.03 1.90
N LEU A 393 -30.96 -7.29 2.33
CA LEU A 393 -30.71 -7.66 3.72
C LEU A 393 -29.28 -8.23 3.83
N LEU A 394 -28.42 -7.45 4.48
CA LEU A 394 -27.09 -7.88 4.88
C LEU A 394 -27.18 -8.72 6.16
N PHE A 395 -26.56 -9.91 6.18
CA PHE A 395 -26.60 -10.78 7.34
C PHE A 395 -25.24 -11.38 7.66
N SER A 396 -25.00 -11.60 8.96
CA SER A 396 -23.85 -12.34 9.49
C SER A 396 -24.27 -13.66 10.16
N ASN A 397 -25.58 -13.86 10.38
CA ASN A 397 -26.13 -15.08 10.96
C ASN A 397 -27.42 -15.52 10.23
N ASN A 398 -27.56 -16.83 10.02
CA ASN A 398 -28.70 -17.46 9.37
C ASN A 398 -30.06 -17.15 10.04
N SER A 399 -30.09 -16.86 11.34
CA SER A 399 -31.32 -16.48 12.06
C SER A 399 -31.96 -15.20 11.51
N GLN A 400 -31.15 -14.27 10.99
CA GLN A 400 -31.62 -13.01 10.40
C GLN A 400 -32.37 -13.23 9.08
N VAL A 401 -32.19 -14.38 8.44
CA VAL A 401 -32.79 -14.72 7.15
C VAL A 401 -34.15 -15.38 7.32
N GLN A 402 -34.40 -16.14 8.40
CA GLN A 402 -35.53 -17.09 8.51
C GLN A 402 -36.91 -16.48 8.19
N ASN A 403 -37.26 -15.38 8.84
CA ASN A 403 -38.61 -14.78 8.71
C ASN A 403 -38.70 -13.67 7.66
N ALA A 404 -37.57 -13.23 7.10
CA ALA A 404 -37.55 -12.20 6.08
C ALA A 404 -38.07 -12.77 4.73
N THR A 405 -38.94 -12.01 4.08
CA THR A 405 -39.50 -12.28 2.76
C THR A 405 -39.30 -11.06 1.86
N ASN A 406 -39.41 -11.25 0.54
CA ASN A 406 -39.22 -10.17 -0.44
C ASN A 406 -37.89 -9.40 -0.28
N CYS A 407 -36.82 -10.13 0.06
CA CYS A 407 -35.49 -9.58 0.29
C CYS A 407 -34.49 -10.21 -0.67
N TYR A 408 -33.48 -9.42 -1.02
CA TYR A 408 -32.24 -9.87 -1.62
C TYR A 408 -31.22 -10.11 -0.49
N PHE A 409 -30.88 -11.37 -0.23
CA PHE A 409 -30.02 -11.73 0.89
C PHE A 409 -28.55 -11.74 0.45
N ARG A 410 -27.71 -10.97 1.14
CA ARG A 410 -26.27 -10.92 0.90
C ARG A 410 -25.51 -11.13 2.21
N PRO A 411 -24.65 -12.16 2.31
CA PRO A 411 -23.83 -12.36 3.49
C PRO A 411 -22.79 -11.23 3.61
N ILE A 412 -22.46 -10.84 4.84
CA ILE A 412 -21.42 -9.81 5.10
C ILE A 412 -20.01 -10.40 4.93
N SER A 413 -19.87 -11.69 5.24
CA SER A 413 -18.64 -12.46 5.14
C SER A 413 -18.72 -13.44 3.97
N ASN A 414 -17.57 -13.83 3.43
CA ASN A 414 -17.46 -14.88 2.40
C ASN A 414 -17.67 -16.30 2.97
N THR A 415 -18.58 -16.45 3.94
CA THR A 415 -18.89 -17.72 4.62
C THR A 415 -19.43 -18.77 3.66
N PHE A 416 -20.17 -18.34 2.63
CA PHE A 416 -20.68 -19.23 1.58
C PHE A 416 -19.79 -19.10 0.35
N GLU A 417 -18.66 -19.80 0.34
CA GLU A 417 -17.56 -19.65 -0.64
C GLU A 417 -17.97 -19.76 -2.14
N SER A 418 -19.21 -20.13 -2.44
CA SER A 418 -19.73 -20.24 -3.82
C SER A 418 -21.10 -19.61 -4.04
N VAL A 419 -21.59 -18.86 -3.05
CA VAL A 419 -22.87 -18.16 -3.13
C VAL A 419 -22.69 -16.75 -2.56
N ASP A 420 -22.65 -15.77 -3.45
CA ASP A 420 -22.47 -14.37 -3.08
C ASP A 420 -23.80 -13.73 -2.64
N SER A 421 -24.94 -14.30 -3.04
CA SER A 421 -26.27 -13.87 -2.60
C SER A 421 -27.37 -14.86 -3.00
N PHE A 422 -28.57 -14.70 -2.46
CA PHE A 422 -29.74 -15.50 -2.83
C PHE A 422 -31.07 -14.76 -2.63
N ILE A 423 -32.11 -15.28 -3.28
CA ILE A 423 -33.50 -14.84 -3.14
C ILE A 423 -34.36 -16.08 -2.85
N LYS A 424 -35.22 -15.99 -1.83
CA LYS A 424 -36.17 -17.05 -1.52
C LYS A 424 -37.24 -17.19 -2.63
N PRO A 425 -37.72 -18.41 -2.92
CA PRO A 425 -37.43 -19.64 -2.18
C PRO A 425 -36.22 -20.43 -2.71
N ASN A 426 -35.70 -20.12 -3.90
CA ASN A 426 -34.85 -21.08 -4.62
C ASN A 426 -33.76 -20.50 -5.54
N LEU A 427 -33.53 -19.19 -5.54
CA LEU A 427 -32.57 -18.55 -6.45
C LEU A 427 -31.26 -18.24 -5.75
N LEU A 428 -30.14 -18.72 -6.27
CA LEU A 428 -28.79 -18.49 -5.77
C LEU A 428 -27.98 -17.77 -6.84
N PHE A 429 -27.10 -16.85 -6.44
CA PHE A 429 -26.27 -16.09 -7.36
C PHE A 429 -24.79 -16.19 -6.97
N GLN A 430 -23.95 -16.41 -7.98
CA GLN A 430 -22.50 -16.43 -7.87
C GLN A 430 -21.92 -15.45 -8.90
N MET A 431 -21.28 -14.39 -8.45
CA MET A 431 -20.68 -13.36 -9.27
C MET A 431 -19.26 -13.77 -9.66
N THR A 432 -18.96 -13.77 -10.96
CA THR A 432 -17.62 -14.09 -11.43
C THR A 432 -17.27 -13.37 -12.72
N GLY A 433 -16.03 -12.85 -12.79
CA GLY A 433 -15.40 -12.43 -14.05
C GLY A 433 -14.52 -13.52 -14.68
N ALA A 434 -14.21 -14.59 -13.93
CA ALA A 434 -13.34 -15.66 -14.42
C ALA A 434 -14.09 -16.60 -15.37
N LYS A 435 -13.38 -17.15 -16.36
CA LYS A 435 -13.93 -18.21 -17.24
C LYS A 435 -14.22 -19.49 -16.47
N ASP A 436 -13.32 -19.83 -15.56
CA ASP A 436 -13.41 -20.98 -14.68
C ASP A 436 -13.59 -20.48 -13.25
N HIS A 437 -14.72 -20.82 -12.66
CA HIS A 437 -15.08 -20.48 -11.28
C HIS A 437 -15.79 -21.66 -10.64
N PRO A 438 -15.03 -22.66 -10.15
CA PRO A 438 -15.62 -23.86 -9.58
C PRO A 438 -16.51 -23.55 -8.38
N CYS A 439 -17.51 -24.39 -8.17
CA CYS A 439 -18.44 -24.24 -7.06
C CYS A 439 -18.06 -25.20 -5.93
N LYS A 440 -17.64 -24.67 -4.80
CA LYS A 440 -17.44 -25.43 -3.57
C LYS A 440 -18.79 -25.89 -3.03
N GLN A 441 -18.97 -27.20 -2.96
CA GLN A 441 -20.25 -27.83 -2.65
C GLN A 441 -20.77 -27.45 -1.26
N THR A 442 -19.90 -27.37 -0.26
CA THR A 442 -20.29 -27.09 1.13
C THR A 442 -21.05 -25.76 1.23
N GLY A 443 -20.53 -24.68 0.64
CA GLY A 443 -21.19 -23.38 0.66
C GLY A 443 -22.54 -23.38 -0.07
N LEU A 444 -22.72 -24.21 -1.10
CA LEU A 444 -24.02 -24.39 -1.75
C LEU A 444 -25.01 -25.14 -0.85
N CYS A 445 -24.56 -26.23 -0.20
CA CYS A 445 -25.39 -26.99 0.73
C CYS A 445 -25.91 -26.11 1.87
N ASP A 446 -25.04 -25.32 2.49
CA ASP A 446 -25.41 -24.47 3.62
C ASP A 446 -26.52 -23.47 3.23
N VAL A 447 -26.42 -22.85 2.05
CA VAL A 447 -27.47 -21.94 1.57
C VAL A 447 -28.76 -22.70 1.21
N LEU A 448 -28.67 -23.89 0.62
CA LEU A 448 -29.85 -24.71 0.34
C LEU A 448 -30.58 -25.12 1.62
N GLU A 449 -29.87 -25.42 2.70
CA GLU A 449 -30.47 -25.67 4.01
C GLU A 449 -31.17 -24.44 4.56
N ILE A 450 -30.58 -23.25 4.43
CA ILE A 450 -31.22 -21.97 4.81
C ILE A 450 -32.52 -21.75 4.03
N LEU A 451 -32.55 -22.15 2.76
CA LEU A 451 -33.72 -22.06 1.89
C LEU A 451 -34.76 -23.18 2.13
N GLY A 452 -34.51 -24.10 3.06
CA GLY A 452 -35.42 -25.21 3.36
C GLY A 452 -35.37 -26.33 2.31
N ASN A 453 -34.22 -26.52 1.65
CA ASN A 453 -33.98 -27.54 0.63
C ASN A 453 -35.06 -27.57 -0.46
N PRO A 454 -35.21 -26.49 -1.26
CA PRO A 454 -36.24 -26.39 -2.28
C PRO A 454 -36.13 -27.53 -3.30
N SER A 455 -37.27 -27.91 -3.89
CA SER A 455 -37.32 -29.03 -4.84
C SER A 455 -36.63 -28.74 -6.19
N LYS A 456 -36.56 -27.46 -6.57
CA LYS A 456 -35.94 -26.97 -7.82
C LYS A 456 -35.06 -25.75 -7.53
N PRO A 457 -33.89 -25.91 -6.91
CA PRO A 457 -32.98 -24.80 -6.71
C PRO A 457 -32.31 -24.41 -8.02
N GLU A 458 -32.04 -23.13 -8.18
CA GLU A 458 -31.44 -22.55 -9.37
C GLU A 458 -30.22 -21.71 -8.98
N LEU A 459 -29.06 -22.00 -9.60
CA LEU A 459 -27.84 -21.23 -9.42
C LEU A 459 -27.53 -20.45 -10.69
N TYR A 460 -27.39 -19.14 -10.53
CA TYR A 460 -27.07 -18.18 -11.57
C TYR A 460 -25.62 -17.70 -11.42
N CYS A 461 -24.76 -18.12 -12.35
CA CYS A 461 -23.42 -17.56 -12.51
C CYS A 461 -23.55 -16.20 -13.20
N VAL A 462 -23.41 -15.12 -12.45
CA VAL A 462 -23.56 -13.74 -12.90
C VAL A 462 -22.23 -13.26 -13.47
N VAL A 463 -22.20 -12.96 -14.77
CA VAL A 463 -20.96 -12.64 -15.50
C VAL A 463 -21.07 -11.33 -16.29
N PRO A 464 -19.95 -10.63 -16.53
CA PRO A 464 -19.94 -9.49 -17.44
C PRO A 464 -20.40 -9.91 -18.86
N PRO A 465 -20.99 -8.98 -19.65
CA PRO A 465 -21.49 -9.27 -20.99
C PRO A 465 -20.49 -9.97 -21.91
N ASP A 466 -19.20 -9.63 -21.83
CA ASP A 466 -18.15 -10.23 -22.65
C ASP A 466 -17.87 -11.72 -22.34
N ARG A 467 -18.34 -12.22 -21.19
CA ARG A 467 -18.19 -13.62 -20.76
C ARG A 467 -19.42 -14.48 -21.04
N PHE A 468 -20.59 -13.87 -21.25
CA PHE A 468 -21.86 -14.59 -21.33
C PHE A 468 -21.87 -15.70 -22.39
N ALA A 469 -21.38 -15.42 -23.60
CA ALA A 469 -21.39 -16.39 -24.69
C ALA A 469 -20.43 -17.58 -24.45
N CYS A 470 -19.25 -17.31 -23.85
CA CYS A 470 -18.21 -18.32 -23.68
C CYS A 470 -18.22 -19.02 -22.30
N PHE A 471 -19.03 -18.57 -21.34
CA PHE A 471 -19.07 -19.17 -20.01
C PHE A 471 -19.64 -20.60 -20.05
N THR A 472 -18.88 -21.56 -19.53
CA THR A 472 -19.21 -22.99 -19.56
C THR A 472 -19.64 -23.53 -18.21
N HIS A 473 -20.11 -24.76 -18.22
CA HIS A 473 -20.49 -25.49 -17.03
C HIS A 473 -19.28 -25.69 -16.11
N GLN A 474 -19.44 -25.38 -14.82
CA GLN A 474 -18.37 -25.43 -13.81
C GLN A 474 -18.42 -26.75 -13.01
N SER A 475 -17.26 -27.24 -12.54
CA SER A 475 -17.18 -28.42 -11.67
C SER A 475 -17.57 -28.10 -10.22
N TYR A 476 -18.04 -29.12 -9.49
CA TYR A 476 -18.16 -29.05 -8.04
C TYR A 476 -16.85 -29.44 -7.38
N HIS A 477 -16.44 -28.69 -6.36
CA HIS A 477 -15.21 -28.93 -5.61
C HIS A 477 -15.50 -29.25 -4.15
N GLY A 478 -14.69 -30.13 -3.57
CA GLY A 478 -14.67 -30.43 -2.14
C GLY A 478 -14.03 -29.31 -1.31
N THR A 479 -14.00 -29.51 0.01
CA THR A 479 -13.32 -28.57 0.94
C THR A 479 -11.80 -28.52 0.73
N ASP A 480 -11.23 -29.59 0.18
CA ASP A 480 -9.83 -29.72 -0.23
C ASP A 480 -9.54 -29.11 -1.61
N GLY A 481 -10.56 -28.60 -2.30
CA GLY A 481 -10.45 -28.01 -3.63
C GLY A 481 -10.37 -29.02 -4.77
N GLN A 482 -10.52 -30.32 -4.51
CA GLN A 482 -10.54 -31.34 -5.57
C GLN A 482 -11.90 -31.41 -6.26
N VAL A 483 -11.89 -31.78 -7.54
CA VAL A 483 -13.11 -31.99 -8.33
C VAL A 483 -13.85 -33.21 -7.79
N LEU A 484 -15.12 -33.02 -7.44
CA LEU A 484 -15.99 -34.09 -6.96
C LEU A 484 -16.56 -34.90 -8.12
N SER A 485 -16.64 -36.22 -7.94
CA SER A 485 -17.41 -37.07 -8.83
C SER A 485 -18.90 -36.90 -8.56
N GLN A 486 -19.74 -37.41 -9.46
CA GLN A 486 -21.19 -37.39 -9.26
C GLN A 486 -21.61 -38.12 -7.98
N ASN A 487 -20.97 -39.24 -7.65
CA ASN A 487 -21.27 -40.00 -6.42
C ASN A 487 -20.88 -39.28 -5.13
N ASP A 488 -19.94 -38.32 -5.21
CA ASP A 488 -19.48 -37.52 -4.08
C ASP A 488 -20.25 -36.18 -3.98
N THR A 489 -21.17 -35.94 -4.91
CA THR A 489 -21.99 -34.73 -4.92
C THR A 489 -23.19 -34.91 -3.97
N ILE A 490 -23.41 -33.93 -3.08
CA ILE A 490 -24.51 -33.97 -2.11
C ILE A 490 -25.85 -33.87 -2.86
N ALA A 491 -26.80 -34.72 -2.52
CA ALA A 491 -28.08 -34.87 -3.23
C ALA A 491 -28.91 -33.59 -3.34
N SER A 492 -28.78 -32.63 -2.41
CA SER A 492 -29.44 -31.32 -2.53
C SER A 492 -28.78 -30.45 -3.60
N VAL A 493 -27.45 -30.51 -3.73
CA VAL A 493 -26.66 -29.79 -4.74
C VAL A 493 -26.83 -30.39 -6.12
N GLU A 494 -26.98 -31.71 -6.24
CA GLU A 494 -27.28 -32.37 -7.52
C GLU A 494 -28.58 -31.88 -8.18
N LYS A 495 -29.53 -31.35 -7.39
CA LYS A 495 -30.80 -30.81 -7.88
C LYS A 495 -30.67 -29.43 -8.53
N LEU A 496 -29.50 -28.77 -8.40
CA LEU A 496 -29.30 -27.43 -8.93
C LEU A 496 -29.37 -27.40 -10.44
N THR A 497 -30.34 -26.64 -10.94
CA THR A 497 -30.30 -26.19 -12.34
C THR A 497 -29.39 -24.98 -12.41
N ARG A 498 -28.48 -24.95 -13.39
CA ARG A 498 -27.42 -23.95 -13.48
C ARG A 498 -27.55 -23.11 -14.73
N PHE A 499 -27.49 -21.80 -14.55
CA PHE A 499 -27.60 -20.81 -15.61
C PHE A 499 -26.39 -19.89 -15.55
N VAL A 500 -26.00 -19.35 -16.70
CA VAL A 500 -25.24 -18.09 -16.75
C VAL A 500 -26.23 -16.95 -16.92
N LEU A 501 -26.01 -15.86 -16.19
CA LEU A 501 -26.81 -14.65 -16.21
C LEU A 501 -25.92 -13.48 -16.60
N THR A 502 -26.44 -12.58 -17.43
CA THR A 502 -25.77 -11.29 -17.70
C THR A 502 -26.78 -10.15 -17.69
N PHE A 503 -26.24 -8.93 -17.66
CA PHE A 503 -27.00 -7.68 -17.75
C PHE A 503 -26.89 -7.15 -19.17
N GLU A 504 -27.95 -6.52 -19.70
CA GLU A 504 -27.81 -5.82 -20.97
C GLU A 504 -26.92 -4.59 -20.78
N PRO A 505 -25.91 -4.37 -21.64
CA PRO A 505 -25.23 -3.08 -21.68
C PRO A 505 -26.28 -2.01 -22.01
N SER A 506 -26.20 -0.83 -21.38
CA SER A 506 -27.13 0.24 -21.70
C SER A 506 -27.17 0.46 -23.20
N HIS A 507 -28.35 0.29 -23.79
CA HIS A 507 -28.57 0.54 -25.21
C HIS A 507 -28.17 1.99 -25.49
N GLN A 508 -27.16 2.17 -26.36
CA GLN A 508 -26.92 3.44 -27.03
C GLN A 508 -28.07 3.77 -27.97
#